data_AF-V9XPJ9-F1
#
_entry.id   AF-V9XPJ9-F1
#
_cell.length_a   1.000
_cell.length_b   1.000
_cell.length_c   1.000
_cell.angle_alpha   90.00
_cell.angle_beta   90.00
_cell.angle_gamma   90.00
#
_symmetry.space_group_name_H-M   'P 1'
#
loop_
_entity.id
_entity.type
_entity.pdbx_description
1 polymer ?
#
loop_
_entity_poly.entity_id
_entity_poly.type
_entity_poly.pdbx_seq_one_letter_code
_entity_poly.pdbx_strand_id
1 'polypeptide(L)'
;MSIGGIGKAVLLSSTAAVTIGLSACTTGTPVLPHDPCRTLPTDSGNSTGTPDPQVRASGPIRLPVHPGTTTHTSGFGPRWGTHHSGHDLAGPVGTPILAALDGVVVAAGSTGEGPGVGFENWIIIDSNVDGSPVSTVYGHMFANSIHVTPGQQVTAGDHIADIGNAGSSTGPHLHFEYWQGGRLQGGTPIDPVTVLPEIAQQNHSAPPSGNNVRLVAASRSTADCSGFGMAGGGNLAFGTVPAEFEPWLRRAGEVCPEIDSPLLAAQLQQENNFRHGPNAPVSPAGAIGPAQFMPGTWAIWGKDYDGDGTADPNSVGDAVLSQAHFMCALHRDVSAVPGDPIELTLAAYNAGPGAVLWHRGIPPYAETQNYIASITAARAAFTNPNSRGRFMPNAAGDNSQIVTVAREYLGIPYVWGGGGIAGPSGGGFDCSGLTSFAVHAASAGTVTLPRTSEQQWTTGVEIPIEQAQPGDLVFGSWGPNGPSHVGIYSGDDQMVHAPTTGDVVEEAPLQAGMKARRVM
;
A
#
# COMPACT_ATOMS: atom_id res chain seq x y z
N MET A 1 0.92 97.36 -3.83
CA MET A 1 0.90 96.68 -2.52
C MET A 1 0.59 95.21 -2.78
N SER A 2 1.32 94.22 -2.27
CA SER A 2 2.64 94.22 -1.60
C SER A 2 3.18 92.78 -1.54
N ILE A 3 4.49 92.60 -1.80
CA ILE A 3 5.41 91.59 -1.21
C ILE A 3 4.99 90.10 -1.37
N GLY A 4 5.69 89.23 -2.11
CA GLY A 4 7.01 88.65 -1.79
C GLY A 4 6.87 87.48 -0.79
N GLY A 5 7.50 86.30 -0.88
CA GLY A 5 8.55 85.74 -1.75
C GLY A 5 9.34 84.69 -0.94
N ILE A 6 10.09 83.76 -1.59
CA ILE A 6 10.95 82.69 -0.99
C ILE A 6 10.16 81.51 -0.37
N GLY A 7 10.49 80.21 -0.56
CA GLY A 7 11.43 79.57 -1.50
C GLY A 7 12.24 78.42 -0.88
N LYS A 8 12.26 77.24 -1.53
CA LYS A 8 13.40 76.30 -1.72
C LYS A 8 12.96 74.95 -2.32
N ALA A 9 13.90 74.24 -2.95
CA ALA A 9 13.71 72.96 -3.62
C ALA A 9 14.86 71.98 -3.29
N VAL A 10 14.79 70.77 -3.88
CA VAL A 10 15.88 69.80 -4.17
C VAL A 10 16.06 68.56 -3.24
N LEU A 11 15.58 67.40 -3.76
CA LEU A 11 16.13 66.00 -3.70
C LEU A 11 16.30 65.27 -2.33
N LEU A 12 16.32 63.92 -2.21
CA LEU A 12 16.57 62.80 -3.16
C LEU A 12 15.70 61.53 -2.88
N SER A 13 15.44 60.76 -3.94
CA SER A 13 15.17 59.30 -4.09
C SER A 13 14.80 58.36 -2.91
N SER A 14 13.81 57.48 -3.14
CA SER A 14 14.02 56.01 -3.23
C SER A 14 12.83 55.25 -3.87
N THR A 15 13.07 53.98 -4.22
CA THR A 15 12.40 53.12 -5.22
C THR A 15 11.01 52.55 -4.89
N ALA A 16 10.35 52.06 -5.94
CA ALA A 16 8.99 51.52 -5.96
C ALA A 16 8.87 50.01 -5.63
N ALA A 17 7.65 49.58 -5.31
CA ALA A 17 7.09 48.30 -5.76
C ALA A 17 5.56 48.43 -5.91
N VAL A 18 5.01 48.01 -7.06
CA VAL A 18 3.56 47.93 -7.29
C VAL A 18 3.18 46.45 -7.27
N THR A 19 2.42 46.02 -6.27
CA THR A 19 1.97 44.63 -6.17
C THR A 19 0.70 44.45 -7.01
N ILE A 20 0.83 43.78 -8.15
CA ILE A 20 -0.31 43.39 -8.98
C ILE A 20 -0.98 42.17 -8.33
N GLY A 21 -2.23 42.33 -7.91
CA GLY A 21 -3.04 41.23 -7.40
C GLY A 21 -3.45 40.28 -8.53
N LEU A 22 -2.66 39.24 -8.75
CA LEU A 22 -3.08 38.09 -9.57
C LEU A 22 -4.04 37.23 -8.75
N SER A 23 -5.34 37.33 -9.04
CA SER A 23 -6.30 36.29 -8.66
C SER A 23 -6.01 35.04 -9.48
N ALA A 24 -5.15 34.16 -8.94
CA ALA A 24 -5.01 32.81 -9.45
C ALA A 24 -6.33 32.05 -9.21
N CYS A 25 -6.83 31.40 -10.26
CA CYS A 25 -8.02 30.58 -10.19
C CYS A 25 -7.87 29.47 -9.16
N THR A 26 -8.94 29.18 -8.43
CA THR A 26 -9.02 28.00 -7.56
C THR A 26 -9.03 26.72 -8.41
N THR A 27 -7.86 26.13 -8.63
CA THR A 27 -7.76 24.71 -8.98
C THR A 27 -8.07 23.90 -7.72
N GLY A 28 -9.13 23.11 -7.76
CA GLY A 28 -9.55 22.33 -6.60
C GLY A 28 -8.47 21.33 -6.19
N THR A 29 -8.14 21.28 -4.90
CA THR A 29 -7.27 20.24 -4.35
C THR A 29 -7.88 18.86 -4.63
N PRO A 30 -7.13 17.90 -5.18
CA PRO A 30 -7.64 16.56 -5.44
C PRO A 30 -8.06 15.89 -4.12
N VAL A 31 -9.19 15.19 -4.18
CA VAL A 31 -9.76 14.40 -3.07
C VAL A 31 -9.80 12.94 -3.52
N LEU A 32 -9.42 12.01 -2.64
CA LEU A 32 -9.97 10.64 -2.49
C LEU A 32 -9.39 10.07 -1.15
N PRO A 33 -10.01 9.06 -0.50
CA PRO A 33 -10.42 9.23 0.89
C PRO A 33 -9.97 8.12 1.87
N HIS A 34 -10.27 8.31 3.16
CA HIS A 34 -10.36 7.21 4.14
C HIS A 34 -11.40 6.16 3.72
N ASP A 35 -11.21 4.91 4.17
CA ASP A 35 -12.15 3.79 4.02
C ASP A 35 -13.58 4.17 4.51
N PRO A 36 -14.58 4.25 3.61
CA PRO A 36 -15.97 4.52 3.98
C PRO A 36 -16.76 3.27 4.40
N CYS A 37 -16.14 2.07 4.35
CA CYS A 37 -16.86 0.82 4.12
C CYS A 37 -16.95 -0.15 5.32
N ARG A 38 -16.47 0.23 6.51
CA ARG A 38 -16.61 -0.58 7.73
C ARG A 38 -17.81 -0.15 8.60
N THR A 39 -19.01 -0.60 8.24
CA THR A 39 -20.11 -0.70 9.22
C THR A 39 -19.86 -1.86 10.17
N LEU A 40 -19.48 -1.58 11.42
CA LEU A 40 -19.67 -2.54 12.50
C LEU A 40 -21.18 -2.73 12.74
N PRO A 41 -21.66 -3.93 13.13
CA PRO A 41 -23.06 -4.12 13.46
C PRO A 41 -23.44 -3.22 14.64
N THR A 42 -24.40 -2.33 14.45
CA THR A 42 -25.01 -1.56 15.53
C THR A 42 -26.42 -2.06 15.79
N ASP A 43 -26.67 -2.44 17.04
CA ASP A 43 -28.02 -2.78 17.50
C ASP A 43 -29.00 -1.64 17.25
N SER A 44 -30.25 -2.02 16.99
CA SER A 44 -31.34 -1.09 16.72
C SER A 44 -31.61 -0.15 17.90
N GLY A 45 -31.15 1.10 17.81
CA GLY A 45 -31.35 2.15 18.81
C GLY A 45 -31.50 3.53 18.15
N ASN A 46 -32.57 4.24 18.49
CA ASN A 46 -32.93 5.51 17.83
C ASN A 46 -32.28 6.74 18.49
N SER A 47 -31.88 7.70 17.64
CA SER A 47 -31.68 9.14 17.89
C SER A 47 -30.35 9.68 18.46
N THR A 48 -30.02 10.86 17.92
CA THR A 48 -28.99 11.86 18.33
C THR A 48 -27.52 11.45 18.24
N GLY A 49 -26.78 12.12 17.35
CA GLY A 49 -25.41 11.77 17.01
C GLY A 49 -24.34 12.45 17.88
N THR A 50 -23.20 11.78 17.95
CA THR A 50 -21.91 12.27 18.46
C THR A 50 -20.83 12.12 17.37
N PRO A 51 -19.73 12.90 17.41
CA PRO A 51 -18.76 12.93 16.31
C PRO A 51 -17.77 11.76 16.32
N ASP A 52 -17.44 11.29 15.12
CA ASP A 52 -16.40 10.30 14.85
C ASP A 52 -14.99 10.94 14.97
N PRO A 53 -13.94 10.25 15.48
CA PRO A 53 -12.66 10.88 15.77
C PRO A 53 -11.73 10.94 14.55
N GLN A 54 -11.39 12.15 14.11
CA GLN A 54 -10.38 12.35 13.07
C GLN A 54 -8.95 12.31 13.64
N VAL A 55 -8.03 11.65 12.94
CA VAL A 55 -6.59 11.84 13.16
C VAL A 55 -6.27 13.29 12.78
N ARG A 56 -5.93 14.09 13.78
CA ARG A 56 -5.61 15.52 13.57
C ARG A 56 -4.26 15.63 12.87
N ALA A 57 -4.04 16.73 12.16
CA ALA A 57 -2.68 17.12 11.81
C ALA A 57 -1.89 17.27 13.13
N SER A 58 -0.82 16.50 13.25
CA SER A 58 0.02 16.49 14.43
C SER A 58 0.74 17.82 14.59
N GLY A 59 0.99 18.21 15.83
CA GLY A 59 2.05 19.17 16.13
C GLY A 59 3.44 18.67 15.66
N PRO A 60 4.48 19.51 15.79
CA PRO A 60 5.85 19.13 15.43
C PRO A 60 6.26 17.85 16.19
N ILE A 61 6.99 16.98 15.48
CA ILE A 61 7.50 15.72 16.04
C ILE A 61 8.31 15.97 17.33
N ARG A 62 8.16 15.06 18.29
CA ARG A 62 8.79 15.10 19.60
C ARG A 62 9.67 13.88 19.83
N LEU A 63 10.62 14.03 20.76
CA LEU A 63 11.39 12.89 21.26
C LEU A 63 10.47 11.81 21.84
N PRO A 64 10.65 10.54 21.45
CA PRO A 64 9.85 9.42 21.95
C PRO A 64 10.26 8.98 23.38
N VAL A 65 11.04 9.80 24.07
CA VAL A 65 11.61 9.57 25.41
C VAL A 65 11.81 10.92 26.10
N HIS A 66 11.91 10.92 27.44
CA HIS A 66 12.27 12.13 28.17
C HIS A 66 13.76 12.50 27.91
N PRO A 67 14.09 13.76 27.58
CA PRO A 67 15.47 14.17 27.32
C PRO A 67 16.43 13.79 28.46
N GLY A 68 17.54 13.13 28.11
CA GLY A 68 18.55 12.68 29.09
C GLY A 68 18.22 11.39 29.85
N THR A 69 17.16 10.66 29.47
CA THR A 69 16.88 9.31 30.00
C THR A 69 17.50 8.17 29.18
N THR A 70 17.96 8.47 27.97
CA THR A 70 18.57 7.50 27.04
C THR A 70 19.83 8.03 26.36
N THR A 71 20.69 7.12 25.94
CA THR A 71 21.88 7.37 25.12
C THR A 71 21.62 6.88 23.70
N HIS A 72 21.89 7.68 22.67
CA HIS A 72 21.88 7.17 21.29
C HIS A 72 23.03 6.18 21.06
N THR A 73 22.72 4.95 20.65
CA THR A 73 23.70 3.84 20.54
C THR A 73 23.87 3.24 19.15
N SER A 74 22.92 3.44 18.24
CA SER A 74 22.91 2.83 16.90
C SER A 74 21.96 3.62 16.01
N GLY A 75 22.37 3.90 14.77
CA GLY A 75 21.60 4.73 13.83
C GLY A 75 21.11 3.96 12.61
N PHE A 76 20.35 4.67 11.79
CA PHE A 76 19.77 4.19 10.53
C PHE A 76 20.84 3.70 9.53
N GLY A 77 20.51 2.68 8.73
CA GLY A 77 21.30 2.26 7.57
C GLY A 77 21.86 0.83 7.59
N PRO A 78 22.72 0.46 6.62
CA PRO A 78 23.17 -0.93 6.45
C PRO A 78 24.11 -1.44 7.56
N ARG A 79 23.79 -2.62 8.14
CA ARG A 79 24.62 -3.33 9.12
C ARG A 79 24.69 -4.84 8.82
N TRP A 80 25.90 -5.36 8.66
CA TRP A 80 26.18 -6.81 8.49
C TRP A 80 25.28 -7.57 7.48
N GLY A 81 24.93 -6.92 6.36
CA GLY A 81 24.09 -7.53 5.31
C GLY A 81 22.58 -7.30 5.48
N THR A 82 22.14 -6.61 6.53
CA THR A 82 20.74 -6.26 6.79
C THR A 82 20.59 -4.75 6.94
N HIS A 83 19.46 -4.17 6.54
CA HIS A 83 19.19 -2.73 6.74
C HIS A 83 18.61 -2.46 8.14
N HIS A 84 19.03 -1.37 8.77
CA HIS A 84 18.51 -0.90 10.05
C HIS A 84 17.59 0.31 9.82
N SER A 85 16.28 0.11 9.92
CA SER A 85 15.26 1.10 9.57
C SER A 85 14.97 2.15 10.65
N GLY A 86 15.79 2.22 11.71
CA GLY A 86 15.53 3.05 12.88
C GLY A 86 16.76 3.37 13.72
N HIS A 87 16.53 3.99 14.88
CA HIS A 87 17.57 4.39 15.84
C HIS A 87 17.37 3.70 17.19
N ASP A 88 18.46 3.20 17.77
CA ASP A 88 18.44 2.53 19.07
C ASP A 88 18.84 3.53 20.18
N LEU A 89 17.90 3.80 21.08
CA LEU A 89 18.04 4.66 22.25
C LEU A 89 18.16 3.80 23.52
N ALA A 90 19.38 3.53 23.96
CA ALA A 90 19.66 2.69 25.12
C ALA A 90 19.30 3.40 26.43
N GLY A 91 18.60 2.69 27.32
CA GLY A 91 18.17 3.19 28.63
C GLY A 91 17.73 2.05 29.55
N PRO A 92 17.58 2.29 30.87
CA PRO A 92 17.14 1.25 31.80
C PRO A 92 15.78 0.65 31.43
N VAL A 93 15.60 -0.65 31.68
CA VAL A 93 14.27 -1.29 31.59
C VAL A 93 13.28 -0.54 32.48
N GLY A 94 12.09 -0.25 31.96
CA GLY A 94 11.08 0.56 32.66
C GLY A 94 11.19 2.07 32.40
N THR A 95 12.08 2.54 31.51
CA THR A 95 12.11 3.94 31.08
C THR A 95 10.89 4.25 30.18
N PRO A 96 10.11 5.31 30.45
CA PRO A 96 8.92 5.64 29.65
C PRO A 96 9.21 5.95 28.18
N ILE A 97 8.48 5.28 27.29
CA ILE A 97 8.38 5.56 25.85
C ILE A 97 7.15 6.45 25.62
N LEU A 98 7.33 7.52 24.87
CA LEU A 98 6.31 8.54 24.58
C LEU A 98 5.91 8.52 23.11
N ALA A 99 4.65 8.86 22.81
CA ALA A 99 4.20 9.11 21.44
C ALA A 99 4.95 10.33 20.85
N ALA A 100 5.64 10.16 19.73
CA ALA A 100 6.40 11.21 19.07
C ALA A 100 5.51 12.20 18.28
N LEU A 101 4.31 11.78 17.90
CA LEU A 101 3.32 12.53 17.10
C LEU A 101 1.91 12.33 17.67
N ASP A 102 1.01 13.26 17.35
CA ASP A 102 -0.43 13.03 17.52
C ASP A 102 -0.89 12.02 16.46
N GLY A 103 -1.60 10.97 16.86
CA GLY A 103 -1.91 9.87 15.94
C GLY A 103 -2.87 8.82 16.51
N VAL A 104 -3.01 7.73 15.76
CA VAL A 104 -3.77 6.54 16.16
C VAL A 104 -2.85 5.33 16.17
N VAL A 105 -2.91 4.57 17.25
CA VAL A 105 -2.22 3.28 17.39
C VAL A 105 -2.84 2.29 16.41
N VAL A 106 -2.10 1.88 15.38
CA VAL A 106 -2.58 0.91 14.37
C VAL A 106 -2.09 -0.51 14.64
N ALA A 107 -1.00 -0.66 15.38
CA ALA A 107 -0.58 -1.92 15.96
C ALA A 107 -0.03 -1.69 17.37
N ALA A 108 -0.32 -2.63 18.29
CA ALA A 108 0.30 -2.70 19.61
C ALA A 108 0.22 -4.16 20.10
N GLY A 109 1.35 -4.71 20.56
CA GLY A 109 1.46 -6.11 21.01
C GLY A 109 2.47 -6.90 20.19
N SER A 110 2.26 -8.21 20.07
CA SER A 110 3.22 -9.09 19.39
C SER A 110 3.28 -8.87 17.88
N THR A 111 4.47 -9.01 17.31
CA THR A 111 4.71 -9.02 15.84
C THR A 111 4.30 -10.33 15.17
N GLY A 112 4.01 -11.38 15.94
CA GLY A 112 3.76 -12.74 15.42
C GLY A 112 5.02 -13.52 15.04
N GLU A 113 6.22 -12.93 15.17
CA GLU A 113 7.50 -13.54 14.82
C GLU A 113 7.91 -14.65 15.81
N GLY A 114 7.50 -14.52 17.09
CA GLY A 114 7.81 -15.45 18.18
C GLY A 114 8.83 -14.88 19.19
N PRO A 115 9.09 -15.59 20.31
CA PRO A 115 9.99 -15.10 21.36
C PRO A 115 11.45 -15.00 20.88
N GLY A 116 12.12 -13.89 21.20
CA GLY A 116 13.56 -13.71 20.93
C GLY A 116 13.95 -13.43 19.47
N VAL A 117 12.97 -13.19 18.58
CA VAL A 117 13.19 -12.80 17.18
C VAL A 117 12.54 -11.45 16.87
N GLY A 118 13.10 -10.73 15.88
CA GLY A 118 12.61 -9.41 15.46
C GLY A 118 12.47 -8.43 16.63
N PHE A 119 11.36 -7.68 16.65
CA PHE A 119 11.01 -6.84 17.81
C PHE A 119 10.36 -7.63 18.95
N GLU A 120 9.80 -8.80 18.65
CA GLU A 120 8.85 -9.60 19.46
C GLU A 120 7.54 -8.87 19.80
N ASN A 121 7.63 -7.64 20.32
CA ASN A 121 6.51 -6.71 20.49
C ASN A 121 6.86 -5.33 19.94
N TRP A 122 5.83 -4.64 19.44
CA TRP A 122 5.93 -3.30 18.87
C TRP A 122 4.69 -2.45 19.18
N ILE A 123 4.82 -1.14 18.93
CA ILE A 123 3.73 -0.20 18.72
C ILE A 123 3.96 0.50 17.38
N ILE A 124 2.90 0.75 16.62
CA ILE A 124 2.89 1.62 15.45
C ILE A 124 1.82 2.68 15.63
N ILE A 125 2.18 3.95 15.47
CA ILE A 125 1.26 5.09 15.50
C ILE A 125 1.26 5.75 14.13
N ASP A 126 0.10 5.73 13.46
CA ASP A 126 -0.13 6.45 12.21
C ASP A 126 -0.55 7.89 12.53
N SER A 127 0.09 8.83 11.84
CA SER A 127 0.06 10.25 12.12
C SER A 127 -0.02 11.05 10.82
N ASN A 128 -0.37 12.33 10.93
CA ASN A 128 -0.44 13.25 9.79
C ASN A 128 0.46 14.46 10.06
N VAL A 129 1.54 14.63 9.29
CA VAL A 129 2.48 15.76 9.41
C VAL A 129 2.33 16.63 8.17
N ASP A 130 1.82 17.85 8.34
CA ASP A 130 1.60 18.83 7.27
C ASP A 130 0.82 18.30 6.04
N GLY A 131 -0.10 17.37 6.25
CA GLY A 131 -0.89 16.70 5.20
C GLY A 131 -0.27 15.41 4.66
N SER A 132 0.96 15.06 5.09
CA SER A 132 1.65 13.83 4.71
C SER A 132 1.36 12.71 5.72
N PRO A 133 0.91 11.52 5.28
CA PRO A 133 0.74 10.37 6.16
C PRO A 133 2.10 9.77 6.53
N VAL A 134 2.31 9.53 7.82
CA VAL A 134 3.55 8.94 8.35
C VAL A 134 3.24 7.98 9.49
N SER A 135 4.07 6.97 9.70
CA SER A 135 4.02 6.15 10.92
C SER A 135 5.28 6.33 11.75
N THR A 136 5.12 6.23 13.07
CA THR A 136 6.23 6.02 14.00
C THR A 136 6.14 4.62 14.59
N VAL A 137 7.28 3.92 14.64
CA VAL A 137 7.38 2.54 15.15
C VAL A 137 8.24 2.53 16.40
N TYR A 138 7.84 1.73 17.38
CA TYR A 138 8.49 1.59 18.67
C TYR A 138 8.64 0.08 18.93
N GLY A 139 9.88 -0.41 19.12
CA GLY A 139 10.16 -1.85 19.28
C GLY A 139 10.79 -2.25 20.62
N HIS A 140 10.89 -3.56 20.85
CA HIS A 140 11.59 -4.25 21.96
C HIS A 140 11.02 -4.08 23.38
N MET A 141 9.83 -3.50 23.55
CA MET A 141 9.12 -3.52 24.83
C MET A 141 8.64 -4.92 25.21
N PHE A 142 8.42 -5.16 26.51
CA PHE A 142 7.78 -6.39 26.97
C PHE A 142 6.26 -6.30 26.80
N ALA A 143 5.60 -7.44 26.59
CA ALA A 143 4.14 -7.49 26.40
C ALA A 143 3.33 -6.92 27.60
N ASN A 144 3.90 -6.92 28.81
CA ASN A 144 3.30 -6.35 30.01
C ASN A 144 3.68 -4.87 30.28
N SER A 145 4.47 -4.25 29.39
CA SER A 145 4.87 -2.84 29.46
C SER A 145 4.39 -2.04 28.23
N ILE A 146 3.24 -2.44 27.67
CA ILE A 146 2.50 -1.72 26.63
C ILE A 146 1.24 -1.14 27.28
N HIS A 147 1.07 0.18 27.18
CA HIS A 147 0.00 0.93 27.87
C HIS A 147 -1.13 1.38 26.92
N VAL A 148 -1.06 0.97 25.65
CA VAL A 148 -2.00 1.36 24.59
C VAL A 148 -2.55 0.17 23.82
N THR A 149 -3.70 0.36 23.16
CA THR A 149 -4.36 -0.66 22.33
C THR A 149 -4.63 -0.17 20.91
N PRO A 150 -4.71 -1.05 19.89
CA PRO A 150 -5.06 -0.64 18.54
C PRO A 150 -6.39 0.11 18.47
N GLY A 151 -6.44 1.19 17.69
CA GLY A 151 -7.56 2.14 17.61
C GLY A 151 -7.51 3.27 18.65
N GLN A 152 -6.58 3.25 19.61
CA GLN A 152 -6.41 4.34 20.58
C GLN A 152 -5.80 5.57 19.91
N GLN A 153 -6.44 6.74 20.09
CA GLN A 153 -5.82 8.03 19.82
C GLN A 153 -4.80 8.37 20.91
N VAL A 154 -3.68 8.93 20.49
CA VAL A 154 -2.62 9.45 21.36
C VAL A 154 -2.22 10.86 20.93
N THR A 155 -1.81 11.67 21.91
CA THR A 155 -1.24 13.00 21.73
C THR A 155 0.28 12.90 21.87
N ALA A 156 1.03 13.73 21.14
CA ALA A 156 2.48 13.77 21.22
C ALA A 156 2.96 14.08 22.66
N GLY A 157 3.61 13.11 23.30
CA GLY A 157 4.00 13.12 24.72
C GLY A 157 3.22 12.17 25.63
N ASP A 158 2.16 11.50 25.15
CA ASP A 158 1.46 10.45 25.90
C ASP A 158 2.41 9.25 26.16
N HIS A 159 2.34 8.65 27.36
CA HIS A 159 3.14 7.49 27.75
C HIS A 159 2.51 6.21 27.19
N ILE A 160 3.19 5.58 26.23
CA ILE A 160 2.62 4.47 25.42
C ILE A 160 3.18 3.09 25.77
N ALA A 161 4.42 3.03 26.27
CA ALA A 161 5.10 1.80 26.68
C ALA A 161 6.29 2.12 27.60
N ASP A 162 7.01 1.09 28.05
CA ASP A 162 8.32 1.24 28.69
C ASP A 162 9.41 0.46 27.94
N ILE A 163 10.66 0.96 28.00
CA ILE A 163 11.84 0.28 27.45
C ILE A 163 11.93 -1.14 28.02
N GLY A 164 12.03 -2.12 27.12
CA GLY A 164 12.18 -3.52 27.44
C GLY A 164 13.51 -4.09 26.95
N ASN A 165 13.53 -5.40 26.76
CA ASN A 165 14.62 -6.14 26.11
C ASN A 165 14.05 -7.40 25.43
N ALA A 166 12.89 -7.27 24.78
CA ALA A 166 12.21 -8.36 24.08
C ALA A 166 12.79 -8.58 22.67
N GLY A 167 12.53 -9.75 22.07
CA GLY A 167 12.99 -10.05 20.71
C GLY A 167 14.51 -10.12 20.59
N SER A 168 15.02 -9.76 19.41
CA SER A 168 16.44 -9.86 19.07
C SER A 168 17.26 -8.66 19.60
N SER A 169 17.14 -8.35 20.88
CA SER A 169 17.83 -7.24 21.56
C SER A 169 19.13 -7.68 22.25
N THR A 170 20.21 -6.92 22.06
CA THR A 170 21.52 -7.16 22.71
C THR A 170 21.67 -6.46 24.06
N GLY A 171 20.74 -5.57 24.42
CA GLY A 171 20.66 -4.88 25.71
C GLY A 171 19.51 -3.86 25.74
N PRO A 172 19.03 -3.41 26.92
CA PRO A 172 17.82 -2.61 27.01
C PRO A 172 17.85 -1.28 26.22
N HIS A 173 16.91 -1.12 25.28
CA HIS A 173 16.78 0.06 24.44
C HIS A 173 15.35 0.21 23.88
N LEU A 174 15.02 1.41 23.43
CA LEU A 174 13.93 1.65 22.47
C LEU A 174 14.53 1.60 21.06
N HIS A 175 13.95 0.82 20.16
CA HIS A 175 14.15 0.97 18.72
C HIS A 175 13.04 1.86 18.14
N PHE A 176 13.42 2.96 17.45
CA PHE A 176 12.48 3.94 16.91
C PHE A 176 12.65 4.12 15.39
N GLU A 177 11.58 3.92 14.62
CA GLU A 177 11.54 4.13 13.17
C GLU A 177 10.56 5.25 12.78
N TYR A 178 10.82 5.94 11.67
CA TYR A 178 9.89 6.89 11.04
C TYR A 178 9.66 6.51 9.59
N TRP A 179 8.40 6.37 9.18
CA TRP A 179 8.01 5.85 7.88
C TRP A 179 7.13 6.84 7.13
N GLN A 180 7.59 7.30 5.96
CA GLN A 180 6.81 8.16 5.08
C GLN A 180 5.89 7.31 4.22
N GLY A 181 4.58 7.63 4.18
CA GLY A 181 3.56 6.81 3.52
C GLY A 181 2.94 5.72 4.41
N GLY A 182 3.56 5.42 5.56
CA GLY A 182 3.02 4.55 6.61
C GLY A 182 3.61 3.12 6.64
N ARG A 183 3.91 2.63 7.85
CA ARG A 183 4.66 1.37 8.10
C ARG A 183 3.95 0.11 7.61
N LEU A 184 2.63 0.08 7.76
CA LEU A 184 1.77 -1.05 7.36
C LEU A 184 1.19 -0.85 5.95
N GLN A 185 1.45 0.32 5.34
CA GLN A 185 0.90 0.78 4.08
C GLN A 185 1.95 0.77 2.95
N GLY A 186 3.08 0.08 3.16
CA GLY A 186 4.16 -0.02 2.17
C GLY A 186 5.04 1.23 2.06
N GLY A 187 4.94 2.17 3.02
CA GLY A 187 5.76 3.37 3.05
C GLY A 187 7.28 3.10 3.17
N THR A 188 8.06 4.15 3.02
CA THR A 188 9.53 4.07 3.06
C THR A 188 10.04 4.44 4.45
N PRO A 189 10.93 3.64 5.08
CA PRO A 189 11.64 4.09 6.28
C PRO A 189 12.60 5.20 5.88
N ILE A 190 12.47 6.37 6.49
CA ILE A 190 13.44 7.46 6.35
C ILE A 190 14.21 7.61 7.65
N ASP A 191 15.46 8.06 7.56
CA ASP A 191 16.30 8.30 8.72
C ASP A 191 15.60 9.27 9.71
N PRO A 192 15.23 8.83 10.92
CA PRO A 192 14.54 9.66 11.90
C PRO A 192 15.27 10.96 12.26
N VAL A 193 16.61 11.05 12.14
CA VAL A 193 17.33 12.30 12.43
C VAL A 193 17.11 13.39 11.38
N THR A 194 16.55 13.05 10.21
CA THR A 194 16.20 14.04 9.17
C THR A 194 14.95 14.86 9.53
N VAL A 195 14.04 14.28 10.31
CA VAL A 195 12.80 14.92 10.79
C VAL A 195 12.86 15.31 12.27
N LEU A 196 13.68 14.62 13.07
CA LEU A 196 13.90 14.91 14.48
C LEU A 196 15.41 14.84 14.83
N PRO A 197 16.21 15.88 14.50
CA PRO A 197 17.66 15.91 14.75
C PRO A 197 18.05 15.72 16.23
N GLU A 198 17.13 15.96 17.16
CA GLU A 198 17.29 15.78 18.60
C GLU A 198 17.58 14.32 19.01
N ILE A 199 17.26 13.34 18.15
CA ILE A 199 17.64 11.93 18.33
C ILE A 199 19.17 11.78 18.37
N ALA A 200 19.88 12.39 17.41
CA ALA A 200 21.34 12.41 17.38
C ALA A 200 21.94 13.24 18.55
N GLN A 201 21.14 14.13 19.13
CA GLN A 201 21.50 14.97 20.27
C GLN A 201 21.09 14.38 21.62
N GLN A 202 20.64 13.11 21.69
CA GLN A 202 20.45 12.37 22.95
C GLN A 202 21.81 12.06 23.62
N ASN A 203 22.40 13.14 24.12
CA ASN A 203 23.54 13.31 25.03
C ASN A 203 23.82 14.80 25.37
N HIS A 204 23.04 15.78 24.87
CA HIS A 204 23.21 17.22 25.19
C HIS A 204 21.86 17.93 25.50
N SER A 205 21.92 19.04 26.26
CA SER A 205 20.80 19.58 27.09
C SER A 205 19.76 20.48 26.38
N ALA A 206 18.52 20.50 26.89
CA ALA A 206 17.28 21.19 26.43
C ALA A 206 17.21 22.75 26.71
N PRO A 207 16.11 23.57 26.52
CA PRO A 207 14.64 23.27 26.44
C PRO A 207 13.78 24.25 25.50
N PRO A 208 12.45 24.61 25.67
CA PRO A 208 11.43 24.52 24.56
C PRO A 208 10.37 25.67 24.33
N SER A 209 9.50 25.56 23.30
CA SER A 209 8.10 26.14 23.14
C SER A 209 7.56 25.98 21.69
N GLY A 210 6.27 26.11 21.28
CA GLY A 210 4.94 26.12 21.96
C GLY A 210 3.90 27.15 21.43
N ASN A 211 2.68 26.76 20.94
CA ASN A 211 1.35 27.50 20.88
C ASN A 211 0.29 26.92 19.87
N ASN A 212 -1.02 27.23 20.05
CA ASN A 212 -2.20 26.59 19.40
C ASN A 212 -3.08 27.52 18.50
N VAL A 213 -3.82 26.99 17.49
CA VAL A 213 -4.91 27.69 16.73
C VAL A 213 -6.11 26.76 16.40
N ARG A 214 -7.31 27.32 16.12
CA ARG A 214 -8.64 26.67 16.00
C ARG A 214 -9.06 26.23 14.57
N LEU A 215 -9.95 25.22 14.51
CA LEU A 215 -10.69 24.73 13.32
C LEU A 215 -12.07 25.40 13.11
N VAL A 216 -12.61 25.27 11.88
CA VAL A 216 -14.02 25.51 11.48
C VAL A 216 -14.54 24.28 10.69
N ALA A 217 -15.85 24.04 10.69
CA ALA A 217 -16.44 22.71 10.51
C ALA A 217 -16.90 22.31 9.08
N ALA A 218 -17.00 20.99 8.94
CA ALA A 218 -17.36 20.14 7.79
C ALA A 218 -18.59 20.49 6.93
N SER A 219 -18.63 19.85 5.75
CA SER A 219 -19.86 19.36 5.13
C SER A 219 -19.68 17.89 4.69
N ARG A 220 -20.78 17.10 4.71
CA ARG A 220 -20.77 15.65 4.45
C ARG A 220 -21.21 15.34 3.02
N SER A 221 -20.65 14.29 2.43
CA SER A 221 -21.30 13.51 1.35
C SER A 221 -21.03 12.03 1.54
N THR A 222 -22.07 11.22 1.39
CA THR A 222 -21.97 9.78 1.16
C THR A 222 -21.40 9.56 -0.25
N ALA A 223 -20.35 8.75 -0.39
CA ALA A 223 -19.79 8.38 -1.68
C ALA A 223 -19.52 6.87 -1.72
N ASP A 224 -19.87 6.22 -2.83
CA ASP A 224 -19.61 4.80 -3.09
C ASP A 224 -18.14 4.46 -2.86
N CYS A 225 -17.88 3.34 -2.17
CA CYS A 225 -16.56 2.72 -2.13
C CYS A 225 -16.30 2.06 -3.50
N SER A 226 -15.92 2.88 -4.48
CA SER A 226 -15.72 2.48 -5.86
C SER A 226 -14.22 2.28 -6.10
N GLY A 227 -13.79 1.02 -6.20
CA GLY A 227 -12.37 0.68 -6.23
C GLY A 227 -11.98 -0.56 -7.05
N PHE A 228 -10.67 -0.87 -7.17
CA PHE A 228 -10.12 -1.74 -8.23
C PHE A 228 -10.55 -3.18 -8.10
N GLY A 229 -11.64 -3.51 -8.76
CA GLY A 229 -11.73 -4.72 -9.55
C GLY A 229 -11.71 -4.38 -11.03
N MET A 230 -11.61 -5.44 -11.83
CA MET A 230 -12.46 -5.54 -13.02
C MET A 230 -13.94 -5.60 -12.57
N ALA A 231 -14.88 -5.84 -13.48
CA ALA A 231 -16.31 -5.85 -13.13
C ALA A 231 -16.74 -7.14 -12.40
N GLY A 232 -16.31 -7.33 -11.14
CA GLY A 232 -16.65 -8.49 -10.31
C GLY A 232 -15.72 -8.67 -9.07
N GLY A 233 -15.87 -9.80 -8.37
CA GLY A 233 -15.03 -10.16 -7.20
C GLY A 233 -15.15 -9.28 -5.95
N GLY A 234 -16.15 -8.39 -5.90
CA GLY A 234 -16.29 -7.27 -4.95
C GLY A 234 -16.71 -7.60 -3.52
N ASN A 235 -16.05 -8.56 -2.88
CA ASN A 235 -16.14 -8.78 -1.43
C ASN A 235 -14.79 -9.05 -0.73
N LEU A 236 -13.65 -8.98 -1.44
CA LEU A 236 -12.32 -9.05 -0.81
C LEU A 236 -12.04 -7.81 0.04
N ALA A 237 -11.77 -8.01 1.33
CA ALA A 237 -11.40 -6.96 2.26
C ALA A 237 -10.04 -6.35 1.89
N PHE A 238 -10.01 -5.03 1.74
CA PHE A 238 -8.80 -4.27 1.40
C PHE A 238 -7.69 -4.48 2.44
N GLY A 239 -6.44 -4.63 1.99
CA GLY A 239 -5.26 -4.74 2.86
C GLY A 239 -5.19 -6.03 3.69
N THR A 240 -6.06 -7.02 3.42
CA THR A 240 -6.03 -8.33 4.12
C THR A 240 -5.15 -9.36 3.43
N VAL A 241 -4.73 -9.09 2.19
CA VAL A 241 -3.81 -9.91 1.39
C VAL A 241 -2.59 -9.06 0.99
N PRO A 242 -1.44 -9.67 0.63
CA PRO A 242 -0.32 -8.91 0.09
C PRO A 242 -0.71 -8.17 -1.19
N ALA A 243 -0.18 -6.96 -1.39
CA ALA A 243 -0.63 -6.04 -2.43
C ALA A 243 -0.49 -6.62 -3.85
N GLU A 244 0.54 -7.44 -4.08
CA GLU A 244 0.79 -8.14 -5.33
C GLU A 244 -0.24 -9.23 -5.64
N PHE A 245 -0.99 -9.73 -4.65
CA PHE A 245 -2.07 -10.71 -4.82
C PHE A 245 -3.44 -10.09 -5.03
N GLU A 246 -3.69 -8.88 -4.50
CA GLU A 246 -5.04 -8.28 -4.47
C GLU A 246 -5.68 -8.15 -5.88
N PRO A 247 -4.98 -7.66 -6.93
CA PRO A 247 -5.56 -7.54 -8.27
C PRO A 247 -5.98 -8.90 -8.85
N TRP A 248 -5.14 -9.92 -8.68
CA TRP A 248 -5.38 -11.26 -9.19
C TRP A 248 -6.52 -11.96 -8.46
N LEU A 249 -6.57 -11.85 -7.13
CA LEU A 249 -7.63 -12.43 -6.33
C LEU A 249 -9.00 -11.84 -6.68
N ARG A 250 -9.08 -10.53 -6.92
CA ARG A 250 -10.32 -9.88 -7.36
C ARG A 250 -10.77 -10.39 -8.73
N ARG A 251 -9.86 -10.44 -9.71
CA ARG A 251 -10.10 -11.01 -11.06
C ARG A 251 -10.48 -12.49 -10.99
N ALA A 252 -9.88 -13.24 -10.07
CA ALA A 252 -10.12 -14.66 -9.86
C ALA A 252 -11.54 -14.94 -9.32
N GLY A 253 -12.07 -14.07 -8.45
CA GLY A 253 -13.47 -14.10 -8.00
C GLY A 253 -14.51 -13.76 -9.07
N GLU A 254 -14.10 -13.47 -10.32
CA GLU A 254 -14.98 -13.30 -11.49
C GLU A 254 -15.10 -14.58 -12.32
N VAL A 255 -14.22 -15.57 -12.10
CA VAL A 255 -14.09 -16.75 -12.97
C VAL A 255 -15.33 -17.65 -12.91
N CYS A 256 -15.96 -17.76 -11.76
CA CYS A 256 -17.32 -18.31 -11.60
C CYS A 256 -17.99 -17.74 -10.33
N PRO A 257 -19.32 -17.56 -10.33
CA PRO A 257 -20.03 -16.92 -9.21
C PRO A 257 -20.02 -17.73 -7.91
N GLU A 258 -19.65 -19.01 -7.95
CA GLU A 258 -19.62 -19.89 -6.79
C GLU A 258 -18.32 -19.80 -5.97
N ILE A 259 -17.22 -19.31 -6.56
CA ILE A 259 -15.89 -19.25 -5.95
C ILE A 259 -15.44 -17.79 -5.85
N ASP A 260 -15.48 -17.22 -4.65
CA ASP A 260 -15.19 -15.79 -4.43
C ASP A 260 -13.73 -15.50 -4.00
N SER A 261 -13.35 -14.23 -4.13
CA SER A 261 -12.00 -13.76 -3.83
C SER A 261 -11.58 -14.02 -2.36
N PRO A 262 -12.44 -13.82 -1.33
CA PRO A 262 -12.14 -14.21 0.05
C PRO A 262 -11.89 -15.71 0.25
N LEU A 263 -12.60 -16.59 -0.45
CA LEU A 263 -12.38 -18.05 -0.38
C LEU A 263 -11.00 -18.40 -0.92
N LEU A 264 -10.64 -17.85 -2.09
CA LEU A 264 -9.33 -18.04 -2.70
C LEU A 264 -8.20 -17.46 -1.83
N ALA A 265 -8.40 -16.28 -1.24
CA ALA A 265 -7.45 -15.67 -0.31
C ALA A 265 -7.19 -16.56 0.92
N ALA A 266 -8.26 -17.06 1.54
CA ALA A 266 -8.16 -18.00 2.66
C ALA A 266 -7.48 -19.32 2.26
N GLN A 267 -7.71 -19.80 1.04
CA GLN A 267 -7.05 -20.99 0.51
C GLN A 267 -5.55 -20.77 0.31
N LEU A 268 -5.12 -19.69 -0.35
CA LEU A 268 -3.69 -19.33 -0.50
C LEU A 268 -2.99 -19.11 0.85
N GLN A 269 -3.72 -18.58 1.84
CA GLN A 269 -3.20 -18.50 3.21
C GLN A 269 -2.94 -19.90 3.79
N GLN A 270 -3.89 -20.82 3.65
CA GLN A 270 -3.78 -22.20 4.15
C GLN A 270 -2.74 -23.04 3.39
N GLU A 271 -2.58 -22.85 2.08
CA GLU A 271 -1.65 -23.64 1.25
C GLU A 271 -0.20 -23.39 1.65
N ASN A 272 0.25 -22.13 1.67
CA ASN A 272 1.61 -21.81 2.12
C ASN A 272 1.81 -20.43 2.75
N ASN A 273 0.74 -19.67 3.03
CA ASN A 273 0.76 -18.27 3.47
C ASN A 273 1.34 -17.30 2.44
N PHE A 274 0.76 -17.29 1.23
CA PHE A 274 1.07 -16.36 0.12
C PHE A 274 2.53 -16.36 -0.39
N ARG A 275 3.31 -17.39 -0.08
CA ARG A 275 4.72 -17.49 -0.51
C ARG A 275 4.81 -17.91 -1.98
N HIS A 276 5.49 -17.09 -2.77
CA HIS A 276 5.61 -17.23 -4.22
C HIS A 276 7.05 -16.98 -4.69
N GLY A 277 7.30 -17.04 -6.00
CA GLY A 277 8.63 -16.89 -6.58
C GLY A 277 9.58 -18.07 -6.31
N PRO A 278 10.87 -17.96 -6.68
CA PRO A 278 11.81 -19.09 -6.72
C PRO A 278 12.18 -19.68 -5.35
N ASN A 279 11.85 -18.98 -4.26
CA ASN A 279 12.09 -19.41 -2.89
C ASN A 279 10.82 -19.95 -2.20
N ALA A 280 9.70 -20.09 -2.94
CA ALA A 280 8.48 -20.67 -2.42
C ALA A 280 8.72 -22.13 -1.97
N PRO A 281 8.11 -22.58 -0.86
CA PRO A 281 8.27 -23.94 -0.40
C PRO A 281 7.62 -24.93 -1.37
N VAL A 282 8.36 -25.98 -1.72
CA VAL A 282 7.81 -27.16 -2.39
C VAL A 282 7.38 -28.17 -1.33
N SER A 283 6.15 -28.67 -1.39
CA SER A 283 5.68 -29.66 -0.40
C SER A 283 6.43 -30.99 -0.52
N PRO A 284 6.41 -31.87 0.50
CA PRO A 284 6.97 -33.22 0.40
C PRO A 284 6.34 -34.08 -0.72
N ALA A 285 5.13 -33.73 -1.20
CA ALA A 285 4.49 -34.38 -2.33
C ALA A 285 4.92 -33.80 -3.70
N GLY A 286 5.64 -32.66 -3.71
CA GLY A 286 6.06 -31.96 -4.92
C GLY A 286 5.10 -30.85 -5.37
N ALA A 287 4.27 -30.31 -4.47
CA ALA A 287 3.37 -29.20 -4.77
C ALA A 287 4.14 -27.86 -4.80
N ILE A 288 3.83 -26.97 -5.76
CA ILE A 288 4.63 -25.77 -6.08
C ILE A 288 3.77 -24.50 -6.03
N GLY A 289 4.38 -23.37 -5.66
CA GLY A 289 3.74 -22.05 -5.74
C GLY A 289 2.80 -21.69 -4.58
N PRO A 290 2.21 -20.48 -4.59
CA PRO A 290 1.33 -20.01 -3.51
C PRO A 290 0.02 -20.79 -3.40
N ALA A 291 -0.42 -21.41 -4.50
CA ALA A 291 -1.57 -22.31 -4.53
C ALA A 291 -1.21 -23.80 -4.37
N GLN A 292 0.07 -24.14 -4.14
CA GLN A 292 0.56 -25.52 -3.98
C GLN A 292 0.00 -26.48 -5.06
N PHE A 293 0.22 -26.14 -6.32
CA PHE A 293 -0.18 -27.00 -7.44
C PHE A 293 0.72 -28.22 -7.55
N MET A 294 0.11 -29.41 -7.59
CA MET A 294 0.79 -30.63 -8.03
C MET A 294 1.11 -30.57 -9.53
N PRO A 295 2.26 -31.08 -10.01
CA PRO A 295 2.67 -30.95 -11.41
C PRO A 295 1.66 -31.50 -12.43
N GLY A 296 0.96 -32.59 -12.11
CA GLY A 296 -0.10 -33.16 -12.96
C GLY A 296 -1.35 -32.27 -13.05
N THR A 297 -1.67 -31.52 -11.99
CA THR A 297 -2.76 -30.54 -11.97
C THR A 297 -2.35 -29.28 -12.74
N TRP A 298 -1.10 -28.82 -12.55
CA TRP A 298 -0.56 -27.67 -13.30
C TRP A 298 -0.57 -27.91 -14.81
N ALA A 299 -0.20 -29.11 -15.27
CA ALA A 299 -0.21 -29.47 -16.69
C ALA A 299 -1.61 -29.42 -17.36
N ILE A 300 -2.69 -29.30 -16.58
CA ILE A 300 -4.08 -29.22 -17.07
C ILE A 300 -4.66 -27.80 -16.87
N TRP A 301 -4.41 -27.19 -15.70
CA TRP A 301 -5.05 -25.94 -15.27
C TRP A 301 -4.15 -24.71 -15.35
N GLY A 302 -2.83 -24.92 -15.24
CA GLY A 302 -1.80 -23.90 -15.34
C GLY A 302 -1.77 -23.27 -16.73
N LYS A 303 -1.87 -21.94 -16.78
CA LYS A 303 -1.68 -21.14 -17.99
C LYS A 303 -1.01 -19.83 -17.61
N ASP A 304 -0.36 -19.26 -18.61
CA ASP A 304 0.04 -17.86 -18.68
C ASP A 304 -1.22 -16.97 -18.67
N TYR A 305 -1.59 -16.50 -17.49
CA TYR A 305 -2.69 -15.57 -17.23
C TYR A 305 -2.20 -14.14 -16.98
N ASP A 306 -0.91 -13.97 -16.64
CA ASP A 306 -0.29 -12.64 -16.49
C ASP A 306 0.26 -12.04 -17.79
N GLY A 307 0.51 -12.86 -18.81
CA GLY A 307 0.90 -12.46 -20.15
C GLY A 307 2.40 -12.31 -20.36
N ASP A 308 3.25 -12.85 -19.47
CA ASP A 308 4.70 -12.79 -19.61
C ASP A 308 5.28 -13.78 -20.65
N GLY A 309 4.46 -14.72 -21.12
CA GLY A 309 4.83 -15.76 -22.09
C GLY A 309 5.15 -17.13 -21.47
N THR A 310 5.11 -17.27 -20.14
CA THR A 310 5.52 -18.48 -19.40
C THR A 310 4.50 -18.86 -18.32
N ALA A 311 3.89 -20.03 -18.43
CA ALA A 311 3.01 -20.57 -17.39
C ALA A 311 3.79 -21.07 -16.15
N ASP A 312 4.09 -20.20 -15.17
CA ASP A 312 4.87 -20.53 -13.95
C ASP A 312 3.97 -20.70 -12.70
N PRO A 313 3.95 -21.87 -12.03
CA PRO A 313 3.22 -22.03 -10.77
C PRO A 313 3.70 -21.11 -9.65
N ASN A 314 4.88 -20.50 -9.74
CA ASN A 314 5.39 -19.55 -8.77
C ASN A 314 5.06 -18.08 -9.10
N SER A 315 4.51 -17.77 -10.29
CA SER A 315 3.92 -16.46 -10.55
C SER A 315 2.62 -16.30 -9.77
N VAL A 316 2.40 -15.11 -9.23
CA VAL A 316 1.17 -14.79 -8.49
C VAL A 316 -0.03 -14.81 -9.43
N GLY A 317 0.07 -14.21 -10.62
CA GLY A 317 -1.06 -14.11 -11.55
C GLY A 317 -1.51 -15.46 -12.08
N ASP A 318 -0.55 -16.25 -12.58
CA ASP A 318 -0.82 -17.59 -13.09
C ASP A 318 -1.36 -18.52 -12.00
N ALA A 319 -0.75 -18.56 -10.82
CA ALA A 319 -1.19 -19.44 -9.75
C ALA A 319 -2.62 -19.11 -9.27
N VAL A 320 -2.93 -17.83 -9.06
CA VAL A 320 -4.24 -17.38 -8.54
C VAL A 320 -5.36 -17.60 -9.56
N LEU A 321 -5.14 -17.28 -10.84
CA LEU A 321 -6.15 -17.51 -11.88
C LEU A 321 -6.31 -19.00 -12.22
N SER A 322 -5.21 -19.77 -12.21
CA SER A 322 -5.27 -21.23 -12.34
C SER A 322 -6.06 -21.87 -11.19
N GLN A 323 -5.86 -21.39 -9.95
CA GLN A 323 -6.57 -21.87 -8.76
C GLN A 323 -8.07 -21.63 -8.89
N ALA A 324 -8.50 -20.44 -9.31
CA ALA A 324 -9.91 -20.14 -9.54
C ALA A 324 -10.52 -21.03 -10.62
N HIS A 325 -9.89 -21.15 -11.79
CA HIS A 325 -10.38 -22.04 -12.85
C HIS A 325 -10.48 -23.51 -12.40
N PHE A 326 -9.52 -23.99 -11.62
CA PHE A 326 -9.54 -25.35 -11.08
C PHE A 326 -10.64 -25.53 -10.02
N MET A 327 -10.78 -24.61 -9.06
CA MET A 327 -11.85 -24.61 -8.05
C MET A 327 -13.24 -24.58 -8.70
N CYS A 328 -13.45 -23.75 -9.72
CA CYS A 328 -14.68 -23.70 -10.50
C CYS A 328 -14.99 -25.01 -11.25
N ALA A 329 -13.97 -25.80 -11.60
CA ALA A 329 -14.15 -27.11 -12.22
C ALA A 329 -14.48 -28.19 -11.17
N LEU A 330 -13.72 -28.23 -10.07
CA LEU A 330 -13.98 -29.12 -8.93
C LEU A 330 -15.40 -28.96 -8.40
N HIS A 331 -15.89 -27.72 -8.31
CA HIS A 331 -17.27 -27.41 -7.90
C HIS A 331 -18.31 -28.08 -8.81
N ARG A 332 -18.06 -28.13 -10.12
CA ARG A 332 -18.94 -28.81 -11.09
C ARG A 332 -18.83 -30.33 -10.96
N ASP A 333 -17.62 -30.86 -10.80
CA ASP A 333 -17.37 -32.29 -10.65
C ASP A 333 -18.06 -32.90 -9.41
N VAL A 334 -18.13 -32.14 -8.30
CA VAL A 334 -18.79 -32.57 -7.05
C VAL A 334 -20.25 -32.12 -6.92
N SER A 335 -20.80 -31.38 -7.89
CA SER A 335 -22.15 -30.78 -7.80
C SER A 335 -23.31 -31.76 -7.56
N ALA A 336 -23.13 -33.04 -7.91
CA ALA A 336 -24.10 -34.11 -7.68
C ALA A 336 -23.92 -34.85 -6.33
N VAL A 337 -22.90 -34.49 -5.54
CA VAL A 337 -22.58 -35.12 -4.25
C VAL A 337 -23.35 -34.40 -3.12
N PRO A 338 -24.03 -35.13 -2.21
CA PRO A 338 -24.70 -34.51 -1.07
C PRO A 338 -23.72 -33.87 -0.09
N GLY A 339 -23.93 -32.59 0.26
CA GLY A 339 -23.12 -31.84 1.23
C GLY A 339 -23.20 -30.34 1.00
N ASP A 340 -22.37 -29.56 1.70
CA ASP A 340 -22.13 -28.16 1.34
C ASP A 340 -21.25 -28.08 0.08
N PRO A 341 -21.65 -27.36 -0.98
CA PRO A 341 -20.87 -27.31 -2.22
C PRO A 341 -19.46 -26.72 -2.08
N ILE A 342 -19.22 -25.78 -1.17
CA ILE A 342 -17.91 -25.18 -0.95
C ILE A 342 -17.01 -26.14 -0.17
N GLU A 343 -17.53 -26.75 0.89
CA GLU A 343 -16.79 -27.77 1.65
C GLU A 343 -16.41 -28.97 0.77
N LEU A 344 -17.31 -29.41 -0.12
CA LEU A 344 -17.05 -30.47 -1.10
C LEU A 344 -16.00 -30.05 -2.15
N THR A 345 -15.98 -28.77 -2.55
CA THR A 345 -14.98 -28.25 -3.49
C THR A 345 -13.59 -28.19 -2.84
N LEU A 346 -13.50 -27.68 -1.60
CA LEU A 346 -12.27 -27.68 -0.81
C LEU A 346 -11.77 -29.10 -0.52
N ALA A 347 -12.69 -30.04 -0.21
CA ALA A 347 -12.37 -31.45 -0.07
C ALA A 347 -11.79 -32.04 -1.35
N ALA A 348 -12.35 -31.68 -2.52
CA ALA A 348 -11.89 -32.14 -3.81
C ALA A 348 -10.54 -31.53 -4.22
N TYR A 349 -10.19 -30.34 -3.70
CA TYR A 349 -8.88 -29.73 -3.89
C TYR A 349 -7.79 -30.47 -3.10
N ASN A 350 -8.00 -30.66 -1.78
CA ASN A 350 -7.02 -31.32 -0.91
C ASN A 350 -6.93 -32.85 -1.12
N ALA A 351 -8.07 -33.55 -1.26
CA ALA A 351 -8.11 -35.02 -1.35
C ALA A 351 -8.36 -35.57 -2.77
N GLY A 352 -8.59 -34.70 -3.76
CA GLY A 352 -8.99 -35.06 -5.12
C GLY A 352 -10.50 -35.35 -5.26
N PRO A 353 -11.13 -34.97 -6.40
CA PRO A 353 -12.57 -35.17 -6.61
C PRO A 353 -12.98 -36.65 -6.59
N GLY A 354 -12.07 -37.56 -6.96
CA GLY A 354 -12.31 -39.01 -6.89
C GLY A 354 -12.58 -39.52 -5.47
N ALA A 355 -11.94 -38.94 -4.45
CA ALA A 355 -12.20 -39.32 -3.06
C ALA A 355 -13.60 -38.86 -2.60
N VAL A 356 -13.98 -37.62 -2.96
CA VAL A 356 -15.30 -37.04 -2.67
C VAL A 356 -16.42 -37.85 -3.34
N LEU A 357 -16.24 -38.23 -4.61
CA LEU A 357 -17.17 -39.07 -5.36
C LEU A 357 -17.30 -40.49 -4.78
N TRP A 358 -16.18 -41.10 -4.37
CA TRP A 358 -16.15 -42.44 -3.76
C TRP A 358 -16.88 -42.46 -2.41
N HIS A 359 -16.61 -41.47 -1.55
CA HIS A 359 -17.24 -41.35 -0.23
C HIS A 359 -18.66 -40.79 -0.28
N ARG A 360 -19.09 -40.22 -1.42
CA ARG A 360 -20.36 -39.50 -1.60
C ARG A 360 -20.55 -38.38 -0.56
N GLY A 361 -19.46 -37.66 -0.28
CA GLY A 361 -19.39 -36.59 0.71
C GLY A 361 -17.94 -36.25 1.02
N ILE A 362 -17.70 -35.47 2.07
CA ILE A 362 -16.36 -35.17 2.57
C ILE A 362 -15.68 -36.50 3.00
N PRO A 363 -14.48 -36.83 2.49
CA PRO A 363 -13.79 -38.07 2.88
C PRO A 363 -13.40 -38.03 4.37
N PRO A 364 -13.33 -39.17 5.06
CA PRO A 364 -13.01 -39.26 6.49
C PRO A 364 -11.50 -39.12 6.76
N TYR A 365 -10.86 -38.14 6.12
CA TYR A 365 -9.44 -37.83 6.27
C TYR A 365 -9.31 -36.61 7.19
N ALA A 366 -8.61 -36.76 8.31
CA ALA A 366 -8.47 -35.70 9.31
C ALA A 366 -7.81 -34.43 8.73
N GLU A 367 -6.86 -34.59 7.81
CA GLU A 367 -6.23 -33.48 7.08
C GLU A 367 -7.27 -32.67 6.30
N THR A 368 -8.06 -33.34 5.45
CA THR A 368 -9.10 -32.71 4.63
C THR A 368 -10.18 -32.03 5.45
N GLN A 369 -10.60 -32.64 6.56
CA GLN A 369 -11.58 -32.04 7.48
C GLN A 369 -11.03 -30.78 8.15
N ASN A 370 -9.77 -30.79 8.58
CA ASN A 370 -9.11 -29.61 9.14
C ASN A 370 -8.90 -28.51 8.09
N TYR A 371 -8.50 -28.87 6.87
CA TYR A 371 -8.30 -27.95 5.74
C TYR A 371 -9.58 -27.15 5.42
N ILE A 372 -10.72 -27.83 5.33
CA ILE A 372 -12.05 -27.21 5.14
C ILE A 372 -12.38 -26.25 6.29
N ALA A 373 -12.20 -26.72 7.54
CA ALA A 373 -12.52 -25.93 8.73
C ALA A 373 -11.67 -24.64 8.83
N SER A 374 -10.36 -24.74 8.59
CA SER A 374 -9.44 -23.61 8.60
C SER A 374 -9.81 -22.56 7.55
N ILE A 375 -10.03 -22.98 6.29
CA ILE A 375 -10.33 -22.04 5.19
C ILE A 375 -11.70 -21.39 5.38
N THR A 376 -12.71 -22.16 5.79
CA THR A 376 -14.06 -21.62 6.04
C THR A 376 -14.07 -20.60 7.17
N ALA A 377 -13.27 -20.83 8.23
CA ALA A 377 -13.08 -19.86 9.31
C ALA A 377 -12.28 -18.62 8.85
N ALA A 378 -11.19 -18.82 8.10
CA ALA A 378 -10.31 -17.74 7.64
C ALA A 378 -10.98 -16.82 6.60
N ARG A 379 -11.86 -17.35 5.74
CA ARG A 379 -12.61 -16.58 4.72
C ARG A 379 -13.28 -15.33 5.28
N ALA A 380 -13.79 -15.37 6.51
CA ALA A 380 -14.40 -14.22 7.17
C ALA A 380 -13.42 -13.04 7.38
N ALA A 381 -12.13 -13.31 7.64
CA ALA A 381 -11.11 -12.27 7.79
C ALA A 381 -10.82 -11.55 6.45
N PHE A 382 -10.97 -12.26 5.33
CA PHE A 382 -10.81 -11.72 3.98
C PHE A 382 -12.11 -11.14 3.41
N THR A 383 -13.24 -11.20 4.11
CA THR A 383 -14.55 -10.79 3.57
C THR A 383 -14.97 -9.42 4.07
N ASN A 384 -15.16 -8.47 3.16
CA ASN A 384 -15.93 -7.24 3.40
C ASN A 384 -16.99 -7.11 2.29
N PRO A 385 -18.29 -7.35 2.58
CA PRO A 385 -19.37 -7.29 1.59
C PRO A 385 -19.57 -5.93 0.91
N ASN A 386 -18.99 -4.86 1.45
CA ASN A 386 -19.05 -3.52 0.88
C ASN A 386 -17.80 -3.17 0.03
N SER A 387 -16.76 -4.02 0.06
CA SER A 387 -15.45 -3.73 -0.53
C SER A 387 -15.37 -4.06 -2.03
N ARG A 388 -15.43 -3.03 -2.87
CA ARG A 388 -15.28 -3.18 -4.32
C ARG A 388 -13.82 -3.09 -4.80
N GLY A 389 -12.89 -2.63 -3.95
CA GLY A 389 -11.44 -2.42 -4.22
C GLY A 389 -10.98 -1.01 -3.83
N ARG A 390 -9.85 -0.49 -4.38
CA ARG A 390 -9.40 0.92 -4.20
C ARG A 390 -9.63 1.95 -5.34
N PHE A 391 -9.32 1.66 -6.62
CA PHE A 391 -9.64 2.52 -7.80
C PHE A 391 -10.82 2.03 -8.69
N MET A 392 -11.93 2.76 -8.87
CA MET A 392 -12.89 2.47 -9.96
C MET A 392 -12.75 3.49 -11.10
N PRO A 393 -12.71 3.02 -12.37
CA PRO A 393 -12.86 3.87 -13.53
C PRO A 393 -14.13 4.70 -13.39
N ASN A 394 -14.01 6.03 -13.46
CA ASN A 394 -15.19 6.85 -13.62
C ASN A 394 -15.62 6.75 -15.10
N ALA A 395 -16.92 6.66 -15.36
CA ALA A 395 -17.43 6.54 -16.72
C ALA A 395 -17.29 7.85 -17.55
N ALA A 396 -16.58 8.86 -17.02
CA ALA A 396 -16.39 10.17 -17.66
C ALA A 396 -15.08 10.30 -18.44
N GLY A 397 -14.18 9.32 -18.37
CA GLY A 397 -12.93 9.32 -19.14
C GLY A 397 -11.90 10.33 -18.64
N ASP A 398 -11.72 10.41 -17.31
CA ASP A 398 -10.76 11.32 -16.68
C ASP A 398 -9.35 10.71 -16.67
N ASN A 399 -8.44 11.27 -17.47
CA ASN A 399 -7.08 10.77 -17.60
C ASN A 399 -6.29 10.79 -16.28
N SER A 400 -6.62 11.68 -15.33
CA SER A 400 -5.91 11.78 -14.05
C SER A 400 -5.98 10.49 -13.23
N GLN A 401 -6.98 9.66 -13.51
CA GLN A 401 -7.14 8.32 -12.98
C GLN A 401 -5.96 7.39 -13.28
N ILE A 402 -5.26 7.57 -14.41
CA ILE A 402 -4.03 6.82 -14.76
C ILE A 402 -2.94 7.07 -13.71
N VAL A 403 -2.82 8.31 -13.22
CA VAL A 403 -1.88 8.68 -12.14
C VAL A 403 -2.29 8.03 -10.82
N THR A 404 -3.59 8.02 -10.51
CA THR A 404 -4.11 7.35 -9.31
C THR A 404 -3.73 5.87 -9.29
N VAL A 405 -3.93 5.16 -10.41
CA VAL A 405 -3.54 3.74 -10.49
C VAL A 405 -2.03 3.57 -10.36
N ALA A 406 -1.21 4.37 -11.06
CA ALA A 406 0.24 4.20 -11.01
C ALA A 406 0.85 4.45 -9.61
N ARG A 407 0.29 5.42 -8.85
CA ARG A 407 0.73 5.71 -7.48
C ARG A 407 0.47 4.57 -6.49
N GLU A 408 -0.44 3.63 -6.78
CA GLU A 408 -0.64 2.42 -5.97
C GLU A 408 0.59 1.49 -5.94
N TYR A 409 1.47 1.59 -6.95
CA TYR A 409 2.62 0.71 -7.13
C TYR A 409 3.96 1.36 -6.79
N LEU A 410 3.97 2.56 -6.20
CA LEU A 410 5.19 3.18 -5.69
C LEU A 410 5.92 2.22 -4.72
N GLY A 411 7.24 2.10 -4.88
CA GLY A 411 8.07 1.16 -4.11
C GLY A 411 8.16 -0.26 -4.67
N ILE A 412 7.36 -0.64 -5.68
CA ILE A 412 7.46 -1.94 -6.35
C ILE A 412 8.75 -1.99 -7.19
N PRO A 413 9.56 -3.08 -7.14
CA PRO A 413 10.82 -3.16 -7.89
C PRO A 413 10.66 -2.97 -9.41
N TYR A 414 11.70 -2.39 -10.03
CA TYR A 414 11.86 -2.48 -11.47
C TYR A 414 12.22 -3.91 -11.88
N VAL A 415 11.48 -4.46 -12.83
CA VAL A 415 11.76 -5.76 -13.46
C VAL A 415 11.80 -5.56 -14.96
N TRP A 416 12.93 -5.89 -15.61
CA TRP A 416 13.05 -5.79 -17.07
C TRP A 416 12.10 -6.77 -17.76
N GLY A 417 11.16 -6.28 -18.57
CA GLY A 417 10.07 -7.10 -19.13
C GLY A 417 8.89 -7.29 -18.17
N GLY A 418 8.95 -6.71 -16.96
CA GLY A 418 7.95 -6.86 -15.91
C GLY A 418 6.65 -6.12 -16.21
N GLY A 419 5.54 -6.83 -15.99
CA GLY A 419 4.18 -6.32 -15.97
C GLY A 419 3.58 -5.97 -17.33
N GLY A 420 2.30 -5.60 -17.26
CA GLY A 420 1.46 -5.29 -18.42
C GLY A 420 0.01 -5.08 -17.98
N ILE A 421 -0.96 -5.22 -18.89
CA ILE A 421 -2.39 -4.97 -18.60
C ILE A 421 -2.98 -5.78 -17.44
N ALA A 422 -2.33 -6.87 -17.04
CA ALA A 422 -2.82 -7.80 -16.03
C ALA A 422 -2.28 -7.52 -14.61
N GLY A 423 -1.17 -6.77 -14.48
CA GLY A 423 -0.52 -6.46 -13.20
C GLY A 423 1.01 -6.36 -13.34
N PRO A 424 1.75 -6.32 -12.22
CA PRO A 424 3.19 -6.58 -12.20
C PRO A 424 3.48 -8.06 -12.52
N SER A 425 4.63 -8.35 -13.13
CA SER A 425 5.14 -9.72 -13.34
C SER A 425 6.62 -9.81 -12.96
N GLY A 426 7.10 -11.02 -12.64
CA GLY A 426 8.43 -11.20 -12.04
C GLY A 426 8.65 -10.47 -10.70
N GLY A 427 7.56 -10.03 -10.04
CA GLY A 427 7.60 -9.22 -8.82
C GLY A 427 7.62 -7.71 -9.05
N GLY A 428 7.46 -7.21 -10.28
CA GLY A 428 7.50 -5.77 -10.53
C GLY A 428 7.11 -5.31 -11.94
N PHE A 429 7.61 -4.14 -12.32
CA PHE A 429 7.28 -3.47 -13.59
C PHE A 429 8.54 -2.98 -14.34
N ASP A 430 8.50 -2.98 -15.67
CA ASP A 430 9.26 -1.99 -16.45
C ASP A 430 8.39 -0.76 -16.76
N CYS A 431 9.05 0.28 -17.30
CA CYS A 431 8.44 1.57 -17.60
C CYS A 431 7.13 1.44 -18.41
N SER A 432 7.16 0.63 -19.46
CA SER A 432 6.03 0.39 -20.36
C SER A 432 5.01 -0.63 -19.82
N GLY A 433 5.43 -1.53 -18.93
CA GLY A 433 4.52 -2.41 -18.19
C GLY A 433 3.62 -1.63 -17.23
N LEU A 434 4.21 -0.70 -16.46
CA LEU A 434 3.48 0.18 -15.53
C LEU A 434 2.44 1.05 -16.26
N THR A 435 2.82 1.68 -17.38
CA THR A 435 1.89 2.51 -18.16
C THR A 435 0.79 1.68 -18.82
N SER A 436 1.11 0.48 -19.33
CA SER A 436 0.13 -0.45 -19.87
C SER A 436 -0.90 -0.85 -18.82
N PHE A 437 -0.44 -1.18 -17.61
CA PHE A 437 -1.31 -1.48 -16.48
C PHE A 437 -2.19 -0.27 -16.14
N ALA A 438 -1.58 0.88 -15.85
CA ALA A 438 -2.28 2.06 -15.35
C ALA A 438 -3.36 2.58 -16.31
N VAL A 439 -3.09 2.57 -17.63
CA VAL A 439 -4.07 2.99 -18.65
C VAL A 439 -5.17 1.95 -18.86
N HIS A 440 -4.83 0.65 -18.85
CA HIS A 440 -5.85 -0.40 -18.96
C HIS A 440 -6.78 -0.40 -17.75
N ALA A 441 -6.20 -0.29 -16.55
CA ALA A 441 -6.91 -0.12 -15.30
C ALA A 441 -7.81 1.13 -15.29
N ALA A 442 -7.26 2.32 -15.60
CA ALA A 442 -8.00 3.57 -15.60
C ALA A 442 -9.16 3.60 -16.61
N SER A 443 -9.03 2.89 -17.73
CA SER A 443 -10.02 2.84 -18.81
C SER A 443 -11.08 1.73 -18.66
N ALA A 444 -11.19 1.06 -17.51
CA ALA A 444 -12.04 -0.12 -17.31
C ALA A 444 -11.75 -1.27 -18.31
N GLY A 445 -10.49 -1.41 -18.72
CA GLY A 445 -10.03 -2.35 -19.73
C GLY A 445 -10.37 -1.99 -21.18
N THR A 446 -10.93 -0.80 -21.44
CA THR A 446 -11.34 -0.39 -22.80
C THR A 446 -10.19 0.14 -23.66
N VAL A 447 -9.10 0.63 -23.04
CA VAL A 447 -7.86 1.04 -23.71
C VAL A 447 -6.76 0.05 -23.35
N THR A 448 -6.06 -0.45 -24.37
CA THR A 448 -4.88 -1.31 -24.21
C THR A 448 -3.72 -0.68 -24.94
N LEU A 449 -2.66 -0.37 -24.19
CA LEU A 449 -1.43 0.12 -24.78
C LEU A 449 -0.60 -1.04 -25.37
N PRO A 450 0.19 -0.79 -26.42
CA PRO A 450 1.25 -1.70 -26.86
C PRO A 450 2.31 -1.94 -25.77
N ARG A 451 3.05 -3.04 -25.87
CA ARG A 451 3.93 -3.50 -24.78
C ARG A 451 5.20 -2.66 -24.58
N THR A 452 5.76 -2.05 -25.63
CA THR A 452 7.04 -1.30 -25.53
C THR A 452 6.83 0.21 -25.61
N SER A 453 7.73 0.98 -25.00
CA SER A 453 7.73 2.46 -25.02
C SER A 453 7.76 3.03 -26.44
N GLU A 454 8.47 2.42 -27.39
CA GLU A 454 8.49 2.85 -28.80
C GLU A 454 7.14 2.63 -29.49
N GLN A 455 6.44 1.55 -29.16
CA GLN A 455 5.11 1.28 -29.69
C GLN A 455 4.05 2.19 -29.04
N GLN A 456 4.14 2.41 -27.73
CA GLN A 456 3.26 3.35 -27.01
C GLN A 456 3.37 4.78 -27.54
N TRP A 457 4.56 5.21 -27.96
CA TRP A 457 4.77 6.49 -28.64
C TRP A 457 3.94 6.67 -29.93
N THR A 458 3.46 5.58 -30.55
CA THR A 458 2.57 5.67 -31.72
C THR A 458 1.08 5.79 -31.36
N THR A 459 0.73 5.67 -30.08
CA THR A 459 -0.64 5.65 -29.57
C THR A 459 -1.10 7.05 -29.16
N GLY A 460 -2.39 7.38 -29.33
CA GLY A 460 -2.95 8.67 -28.92
C GLY A 460 -2.41 9.86 -29.74
N VAL A 461 -2.43 11.06 -29.15
CA VAL A 461 -2.06 12.34 -29.81
C VAL A 461 -0.85 12.99 -29.13
N GLU A 462 0.15 13.42 -29.90
CA GLU A 462 1.29 14.20 -29.37
C GLU A 462 0.82 15.59 -28.94
N ILE A 463 1.21 15.99 -27.73
CA ILE A 463 0.91 17.31 -27.16
C ILE A 463 2.20 18.02 -26.74
N PRO A 464 2.23 19.37 -26.74
CA PRO A 464 3.34 20.10 -26.14
C PRO A 464 3.50 19.74 -24.66
N ILE A 465 4.74 19.60 -24.17
CA ILE A 465 5.00 19.14 -22.80
C ILE A 465 4.46 20.13 -21.76
N GLU A 466 4.48 21.42 -22.09
CA GLU A 466 3.88 22.51 -21.32
C GLU A 466 2.33 22.52 -21.31
N GLN A 467 1.70 21.59 -22.04
CA GLN A 467 0.25 21.34 -22.06
C GLN A 467 -0.10 19.94 -21.52
N ALA A 468 0.88 19.21 -20.98
CA ALA A 468 0.64 17.93 -20.33
C ALA A 468 -0.31 18.09 -19.14
N GLN A 469 -1.24 17.15 -19.02
CA GLN A 469 -2.22 17.04 -17.94
C GLN A 469 -2.01 15.71 -17.22
N PRO A 470 -2.30 15.63 -15.90
CA PRO A 470 -2.16 14.39 -15.15
C PRO A 470 -2.79 13.20 -15.89
N GLY A 471 -1.99 12.16 -16.14
CA GLY A 471 -2.38 10.96 -16.89
C GLY A 471 -1.87 10.90 -18.33
N ASP A 472 -1.40 12.00 -18.90
CA ASP A 472 -0.68 11.96 -20.18
C ASP A 472 0.64 11.18 -20.04
N LEU A 473 1.01 10.41 -21.06
CA LEU A 473 2.24 9.64 -21.05
C LEU A 473 3.41 10.52 -21.50
N VAL A 474 4.50 10.50 -20.74
CA VAL A 474 5.74 11.25 -21.04
C VAL A 474 6.85 10.32 -21.47
N PHE A 475 7.50 10.65 -22.57
CA PHE A 475 8.44 9.79 -23.28
C PHE A 475 9.81 10.45 -23.39
N GLY A 476 10.87 9.71 -23.05
CA GLY A 476 12.26 10.19 -23.01
C GLY A 476 13.26 9.19 -23.57
N SER A 477 14.55 9.48 -23.37
CA SER A 477 15.66 8.60 -23.79
C SER A 477 15.58 8.20 -25.27
N TRP A 478 15.55 9.21 -26.15
CA TRP A 478 15.35 9.04 -27.59
C TRP A 478 16.51 8.32 -28.28
N GLY A 479 16.20 7.17 -28.90
CA GLY A 479 17.09 6.41 -29.77
C GLY A 479 16.60 6.36 -31.23
N PRO A 480 17.28 5.61 -32.11
CA PRO A 480 16.96 5.54 -33.54
C PRO A 480 15.54 5.02 -33.87
N ASN A 481 14.94 4.26 -32.95
CA ASN A 481 13.64 3.59 -33.15
C ASN A 481 12.48 4.26 -32.40
N GLY A 482 12.75 5.28 -31.58
CA GLY A 482 11.76 5.88 -30.67
C GLY A 482 12.32 6.19 -29.28
N PRO A 483 11.46 6.54 -28.31
CA PRO A 483 11.84 6.73 -26.92
C PRO A 483 12.06 5.39 -26.23
N SER A 484 13.19 5.20 -25.54
CA SER A 484 13.43 3.97 -24.76
C SER A 484 12.79 4.02 -23.37
N HIS A 485 12.26 5.16 -22.93
CA HIS A 485 11.64 5.33 -21.62
C HIS A 485 10.27 5.99 -21.69
N VAL A 486 9.37 5.59 -20.80
CA VAL A 486 8.02 6.15 -20.65
C VAL A 486 7.63 6.26 -19.17
N GLY A 487 6.92 7.33 -18.82
CA GLY A 487 6.30 7.54 -17.51
C GLY A 487 4.91 8.15 -17.67
N ILE A 488 4.23 8.37 -16.56
CA ILE A 488 2.90 8.98 -16.51
C ILE A 488 3.05 10.35 -15.85
N TYR A 489 2.75 11.42 -16.57
CA TYR A 489 2.80 12.78 -16.04
C TYR A 489 1.81 12.91 -14.87
N SER A 490 2.28 13.40 -13.73
CA SER A 490 1.50 13.47 -12.49
C SER A 490 1.13 14.90 -12.07
N GLY A 491 1.60 15.90 -12.83
CA GLY A 491 1.49 17.33 -12.51
C GLY A 491 2.82 17.93 -12.08
N ASP A 492 2.91 19.26 -11.99
CA ASP A 492 4.03 20.01 -11.40
C ASP A 492 5.43 19.57 -11.84
N ASP A 493 5.61 19.34 -13.15
CA ASP A 493 6.83 18.83 -13.78
C ASP A 493 7.34 17.49 -13.18
N GLN A 494 6.44 16.66 -12.63
CA GLN A 494 6.70 15.31 -12.13
C GLN A 494 6.09 14.22 -13.03
N MET A 495 6.58 13.00 -12.86
CA MET A 495 5.99 11.78 -13.41
C MET A 495 6.08 10.62 -12.41
N VAL A 496 5.14 9.67 -12.51
CA VAL A 496 5.29 8.33 -11.92
C VAL A 496 5.86 7.40 -12.98
N HIS A 497 6.93 6.67 -12.67
CA HIS A 497 7.61 5.78 -13.61
C HIS A 497 8.28 4.58 -12.93
N ALA A 498 8.63 3.55 -13.71
CA ALA A 498 9.56 2.50 -13.29
C ALA A 498 10.90 2.74 -14.03
N PRO A 499 11.94 3.31 -13.40
CA PRO A 499 13.08 3.91 -14.10
C PRO A 499 14.06 2.90 -14.70
N THR A 500 14.63 2.01 -13.89
CA THR A 500 15.74 1.12 -14.31
C THR A 500 15.97 -0.04 -13.33
N THR A 501 16.64 -1.10 -13.79
CA THR A 501 17.03 -2.25 -12.96
C THR A 501 17.83 -1.83 -11.72
N GLY A 502 17.42 -2.35 -10.57
CA GLY A 502 18.01 -2.03 -9.26
C GLY A 502 17.29 -0.91 -8.51
N ASP A 503 16.24 -0.35 -9.11
CA ASP A 503 15.42 0.73 -8.57
C ASP A 503 13.96 0.26 -8.37
N VAL A 504 13.08 1.18 -7.95
CA VAL A 504 11.64 0.95 -7.73
C VAL A 504 10.78 1.88 -8.59
N VAL A 505 9.49 1.56 -8.73
CA VAL A 505 8.47 2.51 -9.19
C VAL A 505 8.49 3.71 -8.25
N GLU A 506 8.73 4.90 -8.80
CA GLU A 506 8.89 6.14 -8.02
C GLU A 506 8.16 7.31 -8.69
N GLU A 507 8.00 8.40 -7.94
CA GLU A 507 7.56 9.69 -8.46
C GLU A 507 8.75 10.65 -8.49
N ALA A 508 9.10 11.13 -9.69
CA ALA A 508 10.34 11.85 -9.95
C ALA A 508 10.13 13.00 -10.96
N PRO A 509 11.02 14.01 -10.98
CA PRO A 509 10.94 15.11 -11.95
C PRO A 509 11.07 14.65 -13.40
N LEU A 510 10.41 15.37 -14.30
CA LEU A 510 10.56 15.19 -15.75
C LEU A 510 12.01 15.38 -16.20
N GLN A 511 12.45 14.52 -17.10
CA GLN A 511 13.78 14.59 -17.68
C GLN A 511 13.81 15.55 -18.88
N ALA A 512 14.93 16.24 -19.05
CA ALA A 512 15.09 17.22 -20.14
C ALA A 512 14.93 16.55 -21.52
N GLY A 513 14.08 17.14 -22.38
CA GLY A 513 13.79 16.63 -23.72
C GLY A 513 12.71 15.55 -23.78
N MET A 514 11.96 15.31 -22.69
CA MET A 514 10.74 14.51 -22.73
C MET A 514 9.65 15.16 -23.59
N LYS A 515 8.77 14.32 -24.15
CA LYS A 515 7.56 14.73 -24.90
C LYS A 515 6.34 14.01 -24.36
N ALA A 516 5.17 14.64 -24.43
CA ALA A 516 3.92 14.05 -23.94
C ALA A 516 3.00 13.53 -25.06
N ARG A 517 2.21 12.49 -24.76
CA ARG A 517 1.06 12.06 -25.56
C ARG A 517 -0.16 11.81 -24.69
N ARG A 518 -1.32 12.21 -25.20
CA ARG A 518 -2.64 11.91 -24.62
C ARG A 518 -3.20 10.65 -25.24
N VAL A 519 -3.48 9.63 -24.43
CA VAL A 519 -3.90 8.27 -24.86
C VAL A 519 -5.35 7.90 -24.55
N MET A 520 -6.05 8.76 -23.79
CA MET A 520 -7.48 8.71 -23.49
C MET A 520 -8.10 10.08 -23.81
#